data_AF-A0A7C5XUP1-F1
#
_entry.id   AF-A0A7C5XUP1-F1
#
_cell.length_a   1.000
_cell.length_b   1.000
_cell.length_c   1.000
_cell.angle_alpha   90.00
_cell.angle_beta   90.00
_cell.angle_gamma   90.00
#
_symmetry.space_group_name_H-M   'P 1'
#
loop_
_entity.id
_entity.type
_entity.pdbx_description
1 polymer ?
#
loop_
_entity_poly.entity_id
_entity_poly.type
_entity_poly.pdbx_seq_one_letter_code
_entity_poly.pdbx_strand_id
1 'polypeptide(L)'
;MKTAYTLLALTILSATTVAWGPVAHKYLCEEAVKNVWGGEAIEECITNPPSDFLLRLCEAAREVSGDEYYETCKSTIFQNANVHPSMVPAEIFGDEILHKNYDSCPIKDPSKKTYYCGSRGDGKAPELAQKWFDQMDEAEGKCMRVWMFCVASHYYADAQSPLRQLDDSTIQNDCVNVIEKQADRQIQNQGLAGWSVGTTCEFSRGKKFEDYKQRFGLSASTAQGILNLLEKTALDKKDAPYRAENRVVVLANNIDHDLATGFYNILRENGNTLEFIDASQFQEKKYAEKIIILGGHGAPAGVGLIVSDLISKTTRDNLETPGAKIFEEKEGVWTLNQKILLIAGYSKDDTQKSWMQNQDEILATLS
;
A
#
# COMPACT_ATOMS: atom_id res chain seq x y z
N MET A 1 -42.37 41.88 24.51
CA MET A 1 -41.80 40.67 25.17
C MET A 1 -41.10 39.86 24.10
N LYS A 2 -39.79 39.69 24.26
CA LYS A 2 -38.89 38.86 23.45
C LYS A 2 -38.91 37.44 24.03
N THR A 3 -38.69 36.44 23.16
CA THR A 3 -38.43 34.98 23.33
C THR A 3 -39.50 34.13 22.64
N ALA A 4 -39.23 33.05 21.91
CA ALA A 4 -38.03 32.22 21.83
C ALA A 4 -37.83 31.65 20.41
N TYR A 5 -36.56 31.67 19.99
CA TYR A 5 -36.00 30.78 18.97
C TYR A 5 -35.87 29.37 19.55
N THR A 6 -36.29 28.35 18.80
CA THR A 6 -35.57 27.07 18.80
C THR A 6 -35.55 26.55 17.37
N LEU A 7 -34.46 26.90 16.69
CA LEU A 7 -34.03 26.34 15.42
C LEU A 7 -33.66 24.88 15.67
N LEU A 8 -34.50 23.93 15.25
CA LEU A 8 -34.11 22.52 15.16
C LEU A 8 -33.38 22.33 13.83
N ALA A 9 -32.12 22.80 13.78
CA ALA A 9 -31.20 22.40 12.74
C ALA A 9 -30.80 20.95 13.00
N LEU A 10 -31.59 20.01 12.49
CA LEU A 10 -31.13 18.64 12.27
C LEU A 10 -30.03 18.75 11.22
N THR A 11 -28.78 18.79 11.66
CA THR A 11 -27.63 18.48 10.82
C THR A 11 -27.77 17.03 10.38
N ILE A 12 -28.38 16.85 9.21
CA ILE A 12 -28.12 15.67 8.40
C ILE A 12 -26.64 15.80 8.06
N LEU A 13 -25.78 15.13 8.84
CA LEU A 13 -24.42 14.83 8.44
C LEU A 13 -24.58 14.05 7.13
N SER A 14 -24.45 14.75 5.99
CA SER A 14 -24.25 14.12 4.71
C SER A 14 -23.00 13.28 4.88
N ALA A 15 -23.18 11.97 5.01
CA ALA A 15 -22.07 11.05 5.07
C ALA A 15 -21.29 11.23 3.77
N THR A 16 -20.12 11.84 3.88
CA THR A 16 -19.29 12.14 2.74
C THR A 16 -18.88 10.81 2.12
N THR A 17 -19.27 10.57 0.88
CA THR A 17 -19.01 9.29 0.22
C THR A 17 -17.60 9.35 -0.35
N VAL A 18 -16.73 8.42 0.05
CA VAL A 18 -15.31 8.33 -0.37
C VAL A 18 -15.07 6.96 -0.98
N ALA A 19 -14.38 6.84 -2.12
CA ALA A 19 -14.44 5.61 -2.94
C ALA A 19 -13.86 4.33 -2.35
N TRP A 20 -13.21 4.49 -1.22
CA TRP A 20 -12.98 3.48 -0.24
C TRP A 20 -13.38 4.14 1.06
N GLY A 21 -14.05 3.40 1.93
CA GLY A 21 -14.51 4.01 3.16
C GLY A 21 -13.33 4.57 3.97
N PRO A 22 -13.63 5.47 4.93
CA PRO A 22 -12.64 6.10 5.80
C PRO A 22 -11.57 5.15 6.33
N VAL A 23 -11.99 3.96 6.75
CA VAL A 23 -11.13 2.98 7.38
C VAL A 23 -10.20 2.36 6.34
N ALA A 24 -10.73 1.98 5.18
CA ALA A 24 -9.94 1.40 4.11
C ALA A 24 -8.81 2.33 3.64
N HIS A 25 -9.11 3.62 3.44
CA HIS A 25 -8.08 4.59 3.06
C HIS A 25 -7.04 4.82 4.15
N LYS A 26 -7.47 4.90 5.41
CA LYS A 26 -6.54 4.99 6.54
C LYS A 26 -5.54 3.83 6.50
N TYR A 27 -6.03 2.60 6.35
CA TYR A 27 -5.19 1.41 6.26
C TYR A 27 -4.25 1.44 5.03
N LEU A 28 -4.73 1.86 3.86
CA LEU A 28 -3.91 1.97 2.65
C LEU A 28 -2.77 2.99 2.83
N CYS A 29 -3.09 4.18 3.37
CA CYS A 29 -2.09 5.21 3.67
C CYS A 29 -1.09 4.73 4.72
N GLU A 30 -1.55 4.20 5.86
CA GLU A 30 -0.66 3.76 6.94
C GLU A 30 0.23 2.59 6.52
N GLU A 31 -0.29 1.61 5.78
CA GLU A 31 0.53 0.47 5.34
C GLU A 31 1.55 0.92 4.29
N ALA A 32 1.17 1.79 3.34
CA ALA A 32 2.12 2.36 2.39
C ALA A 32 3.20 3.19 3.10
N VAL A 33 2.80 4.01 4.08
CA VAL A 33 3.75 4.84 4.83
C VAL A 33 4.70 3.98 5.64
N LYS A 34 4.20 2.95 6.31
CA LYS A 34 5.00 1.99 7.06
C LYS A 34 5.98 1.24 6.15
N ASN A 35 5.55 0.85 4.96
CA ASN A 35 6.38 0.11 4.01
C ASN A 35 7.44 1.01 3.34
N VAL A 36 7.16 2.30 3.19
CA VAL A 36 8.10 3.25 2.58
C VAL A 36 8.96 3.91 3.64
N TRP A 37 8.39 4.62 4.62
CA TRP A 37 9.12 5.41 5.61
C TRP A 37 9.32 4.71 6.98
N GLY A 38 8.85 3.48 7.14
CA GLY A 38 8.97 2.72 8.39
C GLY A 38 7.82 2.98 9.38
N GLY A 39 7.61 2.04 10.30
CA GLY A 39 6.52 2.12 11.29
C GLY A 39 6.64 3.32 12.25
N GLU A 40 7.85 3.80 12.50
CA GLU A 40 8.11 5.01 13.29
C GLU A 40 7.56 6.28 12.62
N ALA A 41 7.50 6.33 11.29
CA ALA A 41 6.92 7.47 10.57
C ALA A 41 5.41 7.58 10.80
N ILE A 42 4.71 6.47 11.08
CA ILE A 42 3.30 6.52 11.48
C ILE A 42 3.17 7.27 12.80
N GLU A 43 3.95 6.89 13.80
CA GLU A 43 3.85 7.51 15.12
C GLU A 43 4.32 8.97 15.14
N GLU A 44 5.43 9.25 14.46
CA GLU A 44 6.03 10.58 14.38
C GLU A 44 5.20 11.54 13.52
N CYS A 45 4.73 11.09 12.35
CA CYS A 45 4.16 11.99 11.36
C CYS A 45 2.63 11.94 11.32
N ILE A 46 1.99 10.80 11.58
CA ILE A 46 0.54 10.64 11.47
C ILE A 46 -0.14 10.78 12.83
N THR A 47 0.33 10.04 13.85
CA THR A 47 -0.28 10.05 15.19
C THR A 47 0.00 11.37 15.92
N ASN A 48 1.23 11.88 15.84
CA ASN A 48 1.68 13.06 16.57
C ASN A 48 2.26 14.14 15.63
N PRO A 49 1.47 14.66 14.68
CA PRO A 49 1.98 15.63 13.72
C PRO A 49 2.46 16.92 14.43
N PRO A 50 3.46 17.63 13.87
CA PRO A 50 3.84 18.96 14.36
C PRO A 50 2.66 19.93 14.41
N SER A 51 2.66 20.88 15.35
CA SER A 51 1.50 21.74 15.63
C SER A 51 1.19 22.77 14.53
N ASP A 52 2.15 23.12 13.67
CA ASP A 52 2.01 24.05 12.55
C ASP A 52 1.61 23.36 11.23
N PHE A 53 1.52 22.04 11.25
CA PHE A 53 1.47 21.21 10.06
C PHE A 53 0.19 21.38 9.24
N LEU A 54 -0.96 21.42 9.91
CA LEU A 54 -2.26 21.60 9.28
C LEU A 54 -2.36 22.96 8.57
N LEU A 55 -1.69 24.00 9.08
CA LEU A 55 -1.64 25.30 8.41
C LEU A 55 -0.84 25.24 7.11
N ARG A 56 0.33 24.59 7.13
CA ARG A 56 1.15 24.34 5.94
C ARG A 56 0.42 23.48 4.91
N LEU A 57 -0.40 22.52 5.37
CA LEU A 57 -1.24 21.72 4.50
C LEU A 57 -2.31 22.56 3.80
N CYS A 58 -2.92 23.52 4.48
CA CYS A 58 -3.84 24.46 3.84
C CYS A 58 -3.14 25.30 2.78
N GLU A 59 -1.92 25.77 3.04
CA GLU A 59 -1.14 26.49 2.04
C GLU A 59 -0.88 25.63 0.80
N ALA A 60 -0.54 24.35 0.96
CA ALA A 60 -0.44 23.43 -0.17
C ALA A 60 -1.79 23.22 -0.89
N ALA A 61 -2.90 23.17 -0.16
CA ALA A 61 -4.24 23.07 -0.75
C ALA A 61 -4.60 24.29 -1.62
N ARG A 62 -4.08 25.49 -1.29
CA ARG A 62 -4.20 26.67 -2.15
C ARG A 62 -3.58 26.41 -3.52
N GLU A 63 -2.38 25.86 -3.57
CA GLU A 63 -1.65 25.61 -4.82
C GLU A 63 -2.29 24.48 -5.65
N VAL A 64 -2.79 23.44 -4.98
CA VAL A 64 -3.37 22.27 -5.66
C VAL A 64 -4.81 22.54 -6.15
N SER A 65 -5.63 23.15 -5.31
CA SER A 65 -7.08 23.21 -5.48
C SER A 65 -7.64 24.64 -5.54
N GLY A 66 -6.88 25.65 -5.13
CA GLY A 66 -7.27 27.07 -5.19
C GLY A 66 -7.64 27.69 -3.84
N ASP A 67 -7.87 29.02 -3.84
CA ASP A 67 -8.11 29.81 -2.61
C ASP A 67 -9.34 29.40 -1.80
N GLU A 68 -10.40 28.92 -2.47
CA GLU A 68 -11.61 28.45 -1.78
C GLU A 68 -11.31 27.26 -0.85
N TYR A 69 -10.44 26.35 -1.28
CA TYR A 69 -10.02 25.19 -0.48
C TYR A 69 -9.11 25.59 0.67
N TYR A 70 -8.25 26.59 0.47
CA TYR A 70 -7.45 27.15 1.55
C TYR A 70 -8.32 27.72 2.69
N GLU A 71 -9.32 28.53 2.34
CA GLU A 71 -10.21 29.12 3.35
C GLU A 71 -11.06 28.06 4.06
N THR A 72 -11.56 27.09 3.29
CA THR A 72 -12.30 25.94 3.82
C THR A 72 -11.42 25.13 4.79
N CYS A 73 -10.21 24.77 4.35
CA CYS A 73 -9.22 24.06 5.15
C CYS A 73 -8.93 24.76 6.48
N LYS A 74 -8.64 26.07 6.44
CA LYS A 74 -8.40 26.86 7.65
C LYS A 74 -9.59 26.89 8.59
N SER A 75 -10.79 27.08 8.05
CA SER A 75 -12.00 27.16 8.87
C SER A 75 -12.30 25.83 9.60
N THR A 76 -11.99 24.70 8.95
CA THR A 76 -12.31 23.35 9.45
C THR A 76 -11.23 22.82 10.40
N ILE A 77 -9.95 23.12 10.17
CA ILE A 77 -8.85 22.64 11.02
C ILE A 77 -8.97 23.12 12.47
N PHE A 78 -9.47 24.34 12.70
CA PHE A 78 -9.72 24.83 14.06
C PHE A 78 -10.81 24.04 14.80
N GLN A 79 -11.67 23.33 14.07
CA GLN A 79 -12.75 22.53 14.63
C GLN A 79 -12.36 21.05 14.76
N ASN A 80 -11.44 20.58 13.90
CA ASN A 80 -11.07 19.16 13.79
C ASN A 80 -9.53 18.98 13.81
N ALA A 81 -8.89 19.25 14.95
CA ALA A 81 -7.42 19.18 15.07
C ALA A 81 -6.83 17.75 14.91
N ASN A 82 -7.66 16.70 14.96
CA ASN A 82 -7.24 15.29 14.97
C ASN A 82 -7.67 14.51 13.72
N VAL A 83 -7.77 15.17 12.56
CA VAL A 83 -8.11 14.49 11.31
C VAL A 83 -6.90 13.71 10.79
N HIS A 84 -7.14 12.45 10.45
CA HIS A 84 -6.12 11.62 9.82
C HIS A 84 -5.80 12.16 8.41
N PRO A 85 -4.53 12.21 7.95
CA PRO A 85 -4.18 12.78 6.64
C PRO A 85 -4.95 12.17 5.47
N SER A 86 -5.20 10.85 5.50
CA SER A 86 -5.99 10.18 4.46
C SER A 86 -7.46 10.59 4.46
N MET A 87 -7.93 11.36 5.44
CA MET A 87 -9.32 11.81 5.56
C MET A 87 -9.49 13.28 5.22
N VAL A 88 -8.38 14.01 5.05
CA VAL A 88 -8.39 15.46 4.78
C VAL A 88 -9.24 15.82 3.56
N PRO A 89 -9.16 15.14 2.40
CA PRO A 89 -10.03 15.47 1.27
C PRO A 89 -11.52 15.49 1.63
N ALA A 90 -12.00 14.43 2.27
CA ALA A 90 -13.41 14.31 2.61
C ALA A 90 -13.84 15.19 3.80
N GLU A 91 -13.05 15.21 4.88
CA GLU A 91 -13.44 15.85 6.14
C GLU A 91 -13.04 17.32 6.24
N ILE A 92 -11.97 17.72 5.54
CA ILE A 92 -11.45 19.10 5.59
C ILE A 92 -11.79 19.85 4.31
N PHE A 93 -11.55 19.27 3.12
CA PHE A 93 -11.82 19.95 1.85
C PHE A 93 -13.29 19.82 1.42
N GLY A 94 -13.94 18.71 1.76
CA GLY A 94 -15.35 18.45 1.41
C GLY A 94 -15.55 18.32 -0.09
N ASP A 95 -14.58 17.75 -0.81
CA ASP A 95 -14.43 17.90 -2.26
C ASP A 95 -14.82 16.66 -3.06
N GLU A 96 -15.81 15.89 -2.58
CA GLU A 96 -16.23 14.60 -3.14
C GLU A 96 -16.44 14.56 -4.66
N ILE A 97 -16.86 15.67 -5.27
CA ILE A 97 -17.06 15.77 -6.72
C ILE A 97 -15.74 15.64 -7.50
N LEU A 98 -14.62 16.03 -6.89
CA LEU A 98 -13.30 15.97 -7.48
C LEU A 98 -12.69 14.57 -7.43
N HIS A 99 -13.29 13.66 -6.66
CA HIS A 99 -12.85 12.27 -6.49
C HIS A 99 -13.30 11.34 -7.65
N LYS A 100 -13.91 11.90 -8.70
CA LYS A 100 -14.37 11.12 -9.84
C LYS A 100 -13.28 10.90 -10.87
N ASN A 101 -13.34 9.76 -11.54
CA ASN A 101 -12.49 9.43 -12.69
C ASN A 101 -13.34 8.79 -13.79
N TYR A 102 -13.65 9.52 -14.87
CA TYR A 102 -14.51 9.01 -15.93
C TYR A 102 -13.75 8.44 -17.14
N ASP A 103 -12.44 8.25 -17.02
CA ASP A 103 -11.60 7.78 -18.14
C ASP A 103 -11.83 6.30 -18.47
N SER A 104 -12.22 5.51 -17.47
CA SER A 104 -12.67 4.14 -17.65
C SER A 104 -14.12 4.01 -17.20
N CYS A 105 -14.97 3.40 -18.01
CA CYS A 105 -16.38 3.19 -17.68
C CYS A 105 -16.61 1.69 -17.42
N PRO A 106 -16.96 1.29 -16.18
CA PRO A 106 -17.04 -0.12 -15.80
C PRO A 106 -18.36 -0.78 -16.18
N ILE A 107 -19.31 -0.03 -16.74
CA ILE A 107 -20.56 -0.57 -17.29
C ILE A 107 -20.25 -1.52 -18.45
N LYS A 108 -20.68 -2.78 -18.32
CA LYS A 108 -20.36 -3.83 -19.30
C LYS A 108 -21.13 -3.67 -20.60
N ASP A 109 -22.34 -3.15 -20.54
CA ASP A 109 -23.18 -2.94 -21.71
C ASP A 109 -22.77 -1.65 -22.46
N PRO A 110 -22.20 -1.75 -23.68
CA PRO A 110 -21.75 -0.59 -24.44
C PRO A 110 -22.86 0.42 -24.72
N SER A 111 -24.09 -0.05 -24.93
CA SER A 111 -25.25 0.81 -25.21
C SER A 111 -25.68 1.65 -24.00
N LYS A 112 -25.27 1.22 -22.80
CA LYS A 112 -25.63 1.87 -21.53
C LYS A 112 -24.53 2.81 -21.01
N LYS A 113 -23.30 2.71 -21.51
CA LYS A 113 -22.14 3.51 -21.06
C LYS A 113 -22.40 5.02 -21.06
N THR A 114 -22.98 5.54 -22.14
CA THR A 114 -23.26 6.98 -22.30
C THR A 114 -24.28 7.53 -21.31
N TYR A 115 -25.04 6.66 -20.63
CA TYR A 115 -26.08 7.07 -19.69
C TYR A 115 -25.63 7.05 -18.25
N TYR A 116 -24.71 6.17 -17.88
CA TYR A 116 -24.34 5.91 -16.49
C TYR A 116 -22.89 6.25 -16.14
N CYS A 117 -22.05 6.50 -17.15
CA CYS A 117 -20.68 6.98 -16.95
C CYS A 117 -20.64 8.48 -17.19
N GLY A 118 -19.83 9.18 -16.41
CA GLY A 118 -19.57 10.61 -16.63
C GLY A 118 -18.82 10.84 -17.94
N SER A 119 -18.71 12.10 -18.36
CA SER A 119 -17.96 12.42 -19.58
C SER A 119 -16.47 12.28 -19.34
N ARG A 120 -15.79 11.68 -20.31
CA ARG A 120 -14.33 11.51 -20.27
C ARG A 120 -13.64 12.88 -20.10
N GLY A 121 -12.68 12.96 -19.19
CA GLY A 121 -11.96 14.21 -18.86
C GLY A 121 -12.65 15.10 -17.82
N ASP A 122 -13.89 14.82 -17.42
CA ASP A 122 -14.56 15.56 -16.33
C ASP A 122 -14.06 15.08 -14.95
N GLY A 123 -13.45 13.89 -14.89
CA GLY A 123 -12.88 13.35 -13.66
C GLY A 123 -11.56 14.04 -13.28
N LYS A 124 -11.45 14.47 -12.03
CA LYS A 124 -10.29 15.23 -11.52
C LYS A 124 -9.38 14.43 -10.60
N ALA A 125 -9.79 13.24 -10.15
CA ALA A 125 -9.06 12.50 -9.13
C ALA A 125 -7.62 12.14 -9.53
N PRO A 126 -7.33 11.63 -10.75
CA PRO A 126 -5.95 11.36 -11.15
C PRO A 126 -5.08 12.62 -11.23
N GLU A 127 -5.65 13.73 -11.73
CA GLU A 127 -4.96 15.02 -11.86
C GLU A 127 -4.60 15.58 -10.48
N LEU A 128 -5.55 15.53 -9.53
CA LEU A 128 -5.34 16.02 -8.16
C LEU A 128 -4.38 15.14 -7.38
N ALA A 129 -4.48 13.81 -7.52
CA ALA A 129 -3.50 12.89 -6.94
C ALA A 129 -2.09 13.26 -7.38
N GLN A 130 -1.89 13.51 -8.68
CA GLN A 130 -0.59 13.91 -9.21
C GLN A 130 -0.13 15.26 -8.65
N LYS A 131 -0.98 16.29 -8.62
CA LYS A 131 -0.62 17.59 -8.04
C LYS A 131 -0.21 17.48 -6.57
N TRP A 132 -0.89 16.64 -5.79
CA TRP A 132 -0.51 16.40 -4.40
C TRP A 132 0.82 15.62 -4.28
N PHE A 133 1.09 14.67 -5.17
CA PHE A 133 2.40 14.02 -5.24
C PHE A 133 3.52 15.00 -5.67
N ASP A 134 3.21 16.00 -6.50
CA ASP A 134 4.17 17.04 -6.89
C ASP A 134 4.44 18.00 -5.71
N GLN A 135 3.39 18.41 -4.98
CA GLN A 135 3.56 19.19 -3.75
C GLN A 135 4.36 18.45 -2.68
N MET A 136 4.16 17.13 -2.57
CA MET A 136 4.95 16.27 -1.71
C MET A 136 6.44 16.32 -2.07
N ASP A 137 6.80 16.36 -3.34
CA ASP A 137 8.21 16.48 -3.78
C ASP A 137 8.85 17.80 -3.33
N GLU A 138 8.06 18.88 -3.36
CA GLU A 138 8.49 20.22 -2.98
C GLU A 138 8.53 20.41 -1.45
N ALA A 139 7.79 19.59 -0.70
CA ALA A 139 7.62 19.78 0.73
C ALA A 139 8.93 19.58 1.52
N GLU A 140 9.19 20.46 2.48
CA GLU A 140 10.31 20.33 3.40
C GLU A 140 9.96 19.44 4.61
N GLY A 141 10.77 18.41 4.83
CA GLY A 141 10.68 17.51 5.97
C GLY A 141 9.86 16.25 5.72
N LYS A 142 10.30 15.14 6.33
CA LYS A 142 9.71 13.80 6.21
C LYS A 142 8.20 13.80 6.44
N CYS A 143 7.75 14.40 7.55
CA CYS A 143 6.33 14.37 7.89
C CYS A 143 5.45 15.12 6.90
N MET A 144 5.93 16.25 6.34
CA MET A 144 5.17 17.02 5.34
C MET A 144 4.85 16.17 4.13
N ARG A 145 5.85 15.39 3.71
CA ARG A 145 5.69 14.46 2.60
C ARG A 145 4.74 13.32 2.92
N VAL A 146 4.85 12.71 4.11
CA VAL A 146 3.95 11.64 4.55
C VAL A 146 2.48 12.07 4.53
N TRP A 147 2.16 13.29 4.97
CA TRP A 147 0.76 13.75 4.89
C TRP A 147 0.31 14.03 3.47
N MET A 148 1.09 14.78 2.69
CA MET A 148 0.73 15.08 1.29
C MET A 148 0.59 13.80 0.47
N PHE A 149 1.45 12.80 0.74
CA PHE A 149 1.32 11.44 0.22
C PHE A 149 -0.04 10.83 0.56
N CYS A 150 -0.44 10.86 1.84
CA CYS A 150 -1.70 10.29 2.26
C CYS A 150 -2.92 11.03 1.71
N VAL A 151 -2.84 12.36 1.55
CA VAL A 151 -3.85 13.15 0.82
C VAL A 151 -3.94 12.72 -0.65
N ALA A 152 -2.79 12.63 -1.34
CA ALA A 152 -2.71 12.16 -2.73
C ALA A 152 -3.27 10.74 -2.89
N SER A 153 -2.95 9.85 -1.94
CA SER A 153 -3.36 8.45 -1.94
C SER A 153 -4.87 8.27 -1.94
N HIS A 154 -5.62 9.19 -1.33
CA HIS A 154 -7.08 9.18 -1.32
C HIS A 154 -7.63 9.43 -2.73
N TYR A 155 -7.23 10.52 -3.40
CA TYR A 155 -7.64 10.78 -4.78
C TYR A 155 -7.22 9.65 -5.73
N TYR A 156 -6.03 9.08 -5.50
CA TYR A 156 -5.53 7.98 -6.31
C TYR A 156 -6.37 6.72 -6.15
N ALA A 157 -6.63 6.28 -4.91
CA ALA A 157 -7.47 5.12 -4.63
C ALA A 157 -8.91 5.33 -5.16
N ASP A 158 -9.41 6.56 -5.10
CA ASP A 158 -10.70 6.93 -5.65
C ASP A 158 -10.77 6.82 -7.16
N ALA A 159 -9.71 7.24 -7.85
CA ALA A 159 -9.59 7.07 -9.28
C ALA A 159 -9.62 5.59 -9.72
N GLN A 160 -9.19 4.66 -8.86
CA GLN A 160 -9.20 3.22 -9.12
C GLN A 160 -10.52 2.53 -8.76
N SER A 161 -11.41 3.19 -8.02
CA SER A 161 -12.69 2.60 -7.62
C SER A 161 -13.67 2.57 -8.79
N PRO A 162 -14.22 1.40 -9.18
CA PRO A 162 -15.20 1.31 -10.24
C PRO A 162 -16.47 2.15 -9.97
N LEU A 163 -16.78 2.42 -8.70
CA LEU A 163 -17.97 3.18 -8.34
C LEU A 163 -17.80 4.69 -8.56
N ARG A 164 -16.58 5.23 -8.49
CA ARG A 164 -16.29 6.66 -8.82
C ARG A 164 -16.15 6.94 -10.30
N GLN A 165 -16.23 5.88 -11.10
CA GLN A 165 -16.23 5.94 -12.55
C GLN A 165 -17.64 6.10 -13.13
N LEU A 166 -18.64 6.24 -12.26
CA LEU A 166 -20.06 6.30 -12.58
C LEU A 166 -20.64 7.66 -12.17
N ASP A 167 -21.71 8.07 -12.84
CA ASP A 167 -22.49 9.26 -12.48
C ASP A 167 -23.41 8.93 -11.30
N ASP A 168 -23.15 9.54 -10.14
CA ASP A 168 -23.89 9.32 -8.89
C ASP A 168 -25.39 9.58 -9.04
N SER A 169 -25.77 10.52 -9.92
CA SER A 169 -27.18 10.85 -10.15
C SER A 169 -27.98 9.67 -10.72
N THR A 170 -27.29 8.64 -11.20
CA THR A 170 -27.90 7.46 -11.80
C THR A 170 -27.93 6.23 -10.90
N ILE A 171 -27.13 6.22 -9.83
CA ILE A 171 -26.99 5.08 -8.93
C ILE A 171 -28.13 5.07 -7.92
N GLN A 172 -28.88 3.98 -7.85
CA GLN A 172 -29.97 3.80 -6.89
C GLN A 172 -29.47 3.07 -5.63
N ASN A 173 -30.28 3.15 -4.56
CA ASN A 173 -30.12 2.38 -3.32
C ASN A 173 -28.78 2.57 -2.60
N ASP A 174 -28.13 3.72 -2.79
CA ASP A 174 -26.90 4.07 -2.08
C ASP A 174 -25.79 3.00 -2.24
N CYS A 175 -25.70 2.42 -3.44
CA CYS A 175 -24.84 1.26 -3.72
C CYS A 175 -23.37 1.50 -3.35
N VAL A 176 -22.90 2.73 -3.57
CA VAL A 176 -21.56 3.23 -3.27
C VAL A 176 -21.24 3.03 -1.78
N ASN A 177 -22.04 3.63 -0.90
CA ASN A 177 -21.88 3.51 0.54
C ASN A 177 -22.01 2.08 1.05
N VAL A 178 -22.86 1.25 0.43
CA VAL A 178 -23.01 -0.16 0.83
C VAL A 178 -21.71 -0.92 0.60
N ILE A 179 -21.09 -0.79 -0.58
CA ILE A 179 -19.83 -1.47 -0.90
C ILE A 179 -18.69 -0.93 -0.01
N GLU A 180 -18.56 0.39 0.11
CA GLU A 180 -17.49 1.03 0.87
C GLU A 180 -17.54 0.66 2.36
N LYS A 181 -18.72 0.72 2.99
CA LYS A 181 -18.90 0.28 4.40
C LYS A 181 -18.68 -1.21 4.61
N GLN A 182 -18.90 -2.03 3.58
CA GLN A 182 -18.55 -3.45 3.67
C GLN A 182 -17.03 -3.63 3.57
N ALA A 183 -16.36 -2.92 2.65
CA ALA A 183 -14.91 -2.96 2.50
C ALA A 183 -14.21 -2.51 3.79
N ASP A 184 -14.63 -1.38 4.37
CA ASP A 184 -14.14 -0.88 5.67
C ASP A 184 -14.22 -1.93 6.76
N ARG A 185 -15.40 -2.57 6.92
CA ARG A 185 -15.60 -3.60 7.93
C ARG A 185 -14.72 -4.82 7.69
N GLN A 186 -14.49 -5.22 6.44
CA GLN A 186 -13.62 -6.36 6.16
C GLN A 186 -12.16 -6.02 6.42
N ILE A 187 -11.69 -4.87 5.93
CA ILE A 187 -10.30 -4.41 6.12
C ILE A 187 -10.00 -4.19 7.60
N GLN A 188 -10.91 -3.59 8.36
CA GLN A 188 -10.75 -3.41 9.80
C GLN A 188 -10.58 -4.74 10.55
N ASN A 189 -11.29 -5.79 10.11
CA ASN A 189 -11.29 -7.08 10.79
C ASN A 189 -10.15 -8.02 10.33
N GLN A 190 -9.73 -7.92 9.08
CA GLN A 190 -8.84 -8.91 8.43
C GLN A 190 -7.57 -8.30 7.83
N GLY A 191 -7.42 -6.96 7.88
CA GLY A 191 -6.39 -6.23 7.14
C GLY A 191 -6.64 -6.25 5.62
N LEU A 192 -5.59 -6.01 4.85
CA LEU A 192 -5.69 -5.95 3.38
C LEU A 192 -5.77 -7.34 2.71
N ALA A 193 -5.52 -8.42 3.46
CA ALA A 193 -5.48 -9.78 2.91
C ALA A 193 -6.84 -10.48 2.97
N GLY A 194 -7.15 -11.29 1.94
CA GLY A 194 -8.18 -12.33 2.02
C GLY A 194 -9.64 -11.86 1.97
N TRP A 195 -9.94 -10.57 1.82
CA TRP A 195 -11.31 -10.05 1.78
C TRP A 195 -11.83 -9.82 0.35
N SER A 196 -13.15 -9.90 0.20
CA SER A 196 -13.85 -9.38 -0.99
C SER A 196 -15.27 -8.96 -0.60
N VAL A 197 -15.75 -7.90 -1.24
CA VAL A 197 -17.12 -7.41 -1.06
C VAL A 197 -17.74 -7.16 -2.43
N GLY A 198 -19.06 -7.24 -2.50
CA GLY A 198 -19.75 -6.89 -3.73
C GLY A 198 -21.25 -6.93 -3.58
N THR A 199 -21.91 -6.11 -4.37
CA THR A 199 -23.37 -6.01 -4.41
C THR A 199 -23.84 -5.74 -5.83
N THR A 200 -25.14 -5.93 -6.07
CA THR A 200 -25.76 -5.53 -7.33
C THR A 200 -26.21 -4.08 -7.21
N CYS A 201 -25.63 -3.19 -8.00
CA CYS A 201 -26.08 -1.82 -8.12
C CYS A 201 -27.21 -1.75 -9.17
N GLU A 202 -28.24 -0.98 -8.85
CA GLU A 202 -29.33 -0.65 -9.76
C GLU A 202 -29.14 0.78 -10.26
N PHE A 203 -29.41 1.00 -11.54
CA PHE A 203 -29.21 2.27 -12.21
C PHE A 203 -30.50 2.71 -12.89
N SER A 204 -30.88 3.97 -12.68
CA SER A 204 -32.06 4.57 -13.29
C SER A 204 -31.77 6.02 -13.68
N ARG A 205 -32.20 6.42 -14.87
CA ARG A 205 -32.03 7.80 -15.37
C ARG A 205 -33.36 8.38 -15.84
N GLY A 206 -34.27 8.61 -14.92
CA GLY A 206 -35.62 9.09 -15.24
C GLY A 206 -36.50 8.04 -15.94
N LYS A 207 -37.76 8.39 -16.22
CA LYS A 207 -38.83 7.44 -16.59
C LYS A 207 -38.68 6.71 -17.94
N LYS A 208 -37.69 7.09 -18.76
CA LYS A 208 -37.55 6.59 -20.15
C LYS A 208 -36.51 5.49 -20.33
N PHE A 209 -35.69 5.22 -19.31
CA PHE A 209 -34.61 4.25 -19.43
C PHE A 209 -34.95 3.03 -18.60
N GLU A 210 -34.77 1.84 -19.18
CA GLU A 210 -34.91 0.57 -18.48
C GLU A 210 -33.94 0.52 -17.30
N ASP A 211 -34.43 0.03 -16.15
CA ASP A 211 -33.58 -0.22 -14.99
C ASP A 211 -32.44 -1.16 -15.38
N TYR A 212 -31.21 -0.68 -15.21
CA TYR A 212 -30.01 -1.48 -15.47
C TYR A 212 -29.46 -2.01 -14.14
N LYS A 213 -29.01 -3.26 -14.13
CA LYS A 213 -28.42 -3.87 -12.93
C LYS A 213 -27.06 -4.45 -13.25
N GLN A 214 -26.06 -4.14 -12.44
CA GLN A 214 -24.72 -4.71 -12.58
C GLN A 214 -24.12 -4.98 -11.21
N ARG A 215 -23.42 -6.12 -11.09
CA ARG A 215 -22.65 -6.45 -9.90
C ARG A 215 -21.32 -5.70 -9.90
N PHE A 216 -21.05 -5.01 -8.79
CA PHE A 216 -19.77 -4.39 -8.49
C PHE A 216 -19.14 -5.04 -7.27
N GLY A 217 -17.83 -4.93 -7.15
CA GLY A 217 -17.12 -5.43 -5.99
C GLY A 217 -15.73 -4.84 -5.87
N LEU A 218 -15.21 -4.92 -4.65
CA LEU A 218 -13.84 -4.59 -4.28
C LEU A 218 -13.22 -5.84 -3.64
N SER A 219 -11.92 -5.97 -3.74
CA SER A 219 -11.20 -7.14 -3.24
C SER A 219 -9.84 -6.75 -2.67
N ALA A 220 -9.30 -7.65 -1.85
CA ALA A 220 -7.92 -7.63 -1.39
C ALA A 220 -6.92 -7.41 -2.54
N SER A 221 -7.13 -8.07 -3.70
CA SER A 221 -6.25 -7.90 -4.86
C SER A 221 -6.28 -6.48 -5.43
N THR A 222 -7.44 -5.81 -5.39
CA THR A 222 -7.59 -4.43 -5.86
C THR A 222 -6.87 -3.48 -4.90
N ALA A 223 -7.08 -3.66 -3.59
CA ALA A 223 -6.39 -2.87 -2.58
C ALA A 223 -4.88 -3.08 -2.58
N GLN A 224 -4.41 -4.32 -2.76
CA GLN A 224 -2.98 -4.62 -2.91
C GLN A 224 -2.39 -3.98 -4.16
N GLY A 225 -3.14 -3.97 -5.28
CA GLY A 225 -2.71 -3.28 -6.50
C GLY A 225 -2.52 -1.77 -6.27
N ILE A 226 -3.46 -1.14 -5.55
CA ILE A 226 -3.35 0.27 -5.15
C ILE A 226 -2.14 0.46 -4.22
N LEU A 227 -1.99 -0.37 -3.19
CA LEU A 227 -0.90 -0.29 -2.23
C LEU A 227 0.47 -0.36 -2.92
N ASN A 228 0.69 -1.35 -3.79
CA ASN A 228 1.94 -1.51 -4.53
C ASN A 228 2.27 -0.27 -5.40
N LEU A 229 1.25 0.35 -6.00
CA LEU A 229 1.43 1.55 -6.82
C LEU A 229 1.74 2.77 -5.97
N LEU A 230 1.09 2.91 -4.81
CA LEU A 230 1.36 3.97 -3.84
C LEU A 230 2.78 3.85 -3.28
N GLU A 231 3.20 2.66 -2.87
CA GLU A 231 4.56 2.39 -2.41
C GLU A 231 5.59 2.74 -3.47
N LYS A 232 5.41 2.27 -4.70
CA LYS A 232 6.28 2.64 -5.82
C LYS A 232 6.34 4.15 -6.01
N THR A 233 5.19 4.81 -6.02
CA THR A 233 5.10 6.27 -6.21
C THR A 233 5.84 7.03 -5.11
N ALA A 234 5.79 6.54 -3.87
CA ALA A 234 6.47 7.13 -2.73
C ALA A 234 7.97 6.83 -2.70
N LEU A 235 8.41 5.65 -3.13
CA LEU A 235 9.84 5.28 -3.17
C LEU A 235 10.64 6.13 -4.16
N ASP A 236 10.00 6.65 -5.20
CA ASP A 236 10.63 7.52 -6.20
C ASP A 236 10.86 8.96 -5.68
N LYS A 237 10.55 9.22 -4.40
CA LYS A 237 10.44 10.59 -3.84
C LYS A 237 11.60 10.92 -2.93
N LYS A 238 11.90 12.22 -2.86
CA LYS A 238 12.95 12.76 -1.99
C LYS A 238 12.66 12.36 -0.54
N ASP A 239 13.70 12.08 0.25
CA ASP A 239 13.64 11.69 1.67
C ASP A 239 12.64 10.56 2.05
N ALA A 240 12.04 9.85 1.07
CA ALA A 240 11.73 8.44 1.28
C ALA A 240 13.04 7.82 1.75
N PRO A 241 13.07 7.01 2.84
CA PRO A 241 14.29 6.30 3.15
C PRO A 241 14.66 5.59 1.86
N TYR A 242 15.86 5.87 1.39
CA TYR A 242 16.31 5.44 0.09
C TYR A 242 16.29 3.91 0.11
N ARG A 243 15.15 3.35 -0.33
CA ARG A 243 14.63 2.02 0.05
C ARG A 243 14.32 1.97 1.54
N ALA A 244 13.15 1.44 1.93
CA ALA A 244 13.06 0.77 3.23
C ALA A 244 14.26 -0.17 3.29
N GLU A 245 15.24 0.18 4.12
CA GLU A 245 16.67 -0.17 3.98
C GLU A 245 16.81 -1.53 3.33
N ASN A 246 17.35 -1.67 2.12
CA ASN A 246 17.38 -2.91 1.31
C ASN A 246 17.37 -4.20 2.17
N ARG A 247 16.19 -4.62 2.65
CA ARG A 247 16.10 -5.40 3.90
C ARG A 247 16.13 -6.84 3.50
N VAL A 248 17.21 -7.50 3.85
CA VAL A 248 17.41 -8.90 3.53
C VAL A 248 17.23 -9.70 4.81
N VAL A 249 16.20 -10.54 4.82
CA VAL A 249 16.04 -11.54 5.88
C VAL A 249 17.07 -12.63 5.64
N VAL A 250 17.93 -12.88 6.62
CA VAL A 250 18.97 -13.90 6.56
C VAL A 250 18.61 -15.02 7.51
N LEU A 251 18.24 -16.18 6.95
CA LEU A 251 18.05 -17.41 7.69
C LEU A 251 19.36 -18.20 7.68
N ALA A 252 19.95 -18.41 8.86
CA ALA A 252 21.14 -19.24 9.03
C ALA A 252 21.11 -19.93 10.39
N ASN A 253 21.72 -21.10 10.51
CA ASN A 253 22.06 -21.63 11.84
C ASN A 253 23.28 -20.87 12.40
N ASN A 254 23.59 -21.10 13.67
CA ASN A 254 24.72 -20.44 14.34
C ASN A 254 26.08 -20.70 13.68
N ILE A 255 26.32 -21.90 13.13
CA ILE A 255 27.60 -22.27 12.51
C ILE A 255 27.81 -21.53 11.18
N ASP A 256 26.81 -21.56 10.30
CA ASP A 256 26.86 -20.87 9.01
C ASP A 256 26.88 -19.35 9.21
N HIS A 257 26.19 -18.86 10.25
CA HIS A 257 26.20 -17.44 10.60
C HIS A 257 27.60 -16.92 10.94
N ASP A 258 28.32 -17.61 11.82
CA ASP A 258 29.66 -17.19 12.23
C ASP A 258 30.64 -17.13 11.05
N LEU A 259 30.56 -18.11 10.14
CA LEU A 259 31.44 -18.22 8.96
C LEU A 259 31.12 -17.20 7.85
N ALA A 260 29.90 -16.63 7.86
CA ALA A 260 29.42 -15.68 6.88
C ALA A 260 29.62 -14.21 7.30
N THR A 261 30.33 -13.92 8.38
CA THR A 261 30.56 -12.55 8.86
C THR A 261 31.13 -11.62 7.76
N GLY A 262 32.09 -12.11 6.97
CA GLY A 262 32.65 -11.36 5.84
C GLY A 262 31.62 -11.08 4.73
N PHE A 263 30.78 -12.07 4.43
CA PHE A 263 29.68 -11.93 3.48
C PHE A 263 28.66 -10.88 3.93
N TYR A 264 28.30 -10.87 5.21
CA TYR A 264 27.38 -9.87 5.77
C TYR A 264 27.92 -8.45 5.68
N ASN A 265 29.23 -8.28 5.86
CA ASN A 265 29.86 -6.97 5.72
C ASN A 265 29.77 -6.47 4.27
N ILE A 266 30.04 -7.35 3.29
CA ILE A 266 29.90 -7.01 1.87
C ILE A 266 28.46 -6.58 1.55
N LEU A 267 27.46 -7.30 2.04
CA LEU A 267 26.05 -6.93 1.82
C LEU A 267 25.71 -5.56 2.42
N ARG A 268 26.17 -5.29 3.65
CA ARG A 268 25.97 -3.99 4.33
C ARG A 268 26.69 -2.84 3.62
N GLU A 269 27.91 -3.06 3.16
CA GLU A 269 28.69 -2.09 2.37
C GLU A 269 27.99 -1.74 1.05
N ASN A 270 27.19 -2.66 0.51
CA ASN A 270 26.33 -2.45 -0.65
C ASN A 270 24.91 -1.96 -0.29
N GLY A 271 24.73 -1.40 0.91
CA GLY A 271 23.50 -0.72 1.33
C GLY A 271 22.37 -1.65 1.78
N ASN A 272 22.64 -2.91 2.09
CA ASN A 272 21.63 -3.83 2.62
C ASN A 272 21.55 -3.80 4.15
N THR A 273 20.34 -3.71 4.70
CA THR A 273 20.10 -4.02 6.10
C THR A 273 19.80 -5.50 6.24
N LEU A 274 20.48 -6.16 7.18
CA LEU A 274 20.34 -7.59 7.40
C LEU A 274 19.52 -7.84 8.67
N GLU A 275 18.41 -8.55 8.52
CA GLU A 275 17.64 -9.10 9.65
C GLU A 275 17.96 -10.59 9.78
N PHE A 276 18.71 -10.96 10.82
CA PHE A 276 19.01 -12.36 11.08
C PHE A 276 17.87 -13.04 11.82
N ILE A 277 17.49 -14.21 11.34
CA ILE A 277 16.42 -15.01 11.93
C ILE A 277 16.87 -16.47 12.07
N ASP A 278 16.24 -17.18 12.99
CA ASP A 278 16.34 -18.63 13.09
C ASP A 278 15.12 -19.34 12.46
N ALA A 279 15.15 -20.67 12.45
CA ALA A 279 14.07 -21.48 11.88
C ALA A 279 12.72 -21.31 12.59
N SER A 280 12.72 -20.93 13.88
CA SER A 280 11.49 -20.72 14.65
C SER A 280 10.73 -19.46 14.22
N GLN A 281 11.47 -18.44 13.77
CA GLN A 281 10.92 -17.17 13.28
C GLN A 281 10.55 -17.22 11.79
N PHE A 282 10.98 -18.26 11.06
CA PHE A 282 10.86 -18.30 9.61
C PHE A 282 9.41 -18.23 9.12
N GLN A 283 8.45 -18.84 9.81
CA GLN A 283 7.05 -18.84 9.35
C GLN A 283 6.44 -17.43 9.28
N GLU A 284 6.84 -16.54 10.18
CA GLU A 284 6.39 -15.15 10.22
C GLU A 284 7.13 -14.28 9.18
N LYS A 285 8.34 -14.70 8.78
CA LYS A 285 9.26 -13.90 7.97
C LYS A 285 9.39 -14.38 6.52
N LYS A 286 8.83 -15.55 6.18
CA LYS A 286 8.88 -16.13 4.83
C LYS A 286 8.21 -15.27 3.75
N TYR A 287 7.44 -14.25 4.11
CA TYR A 287 6.80 -13.36 3.14
C TYR A 287 7.64 -12.13 2.80
N ALA A 288 8.84 -11.99 3.38
CA ALA A 288 9.75 -10.89 3.08
C ALA A 288 10.16 -10.86 1.60
N GLU A 289 10.35 -9.65 1.05
CA GLU A 289 10.69 -9.46 -0.36
C GLU A 289 12.04 -10.09 -0.73
N LYS A 290 13.06 -9.96 0.13
CA LYS A 290 14.40 -10.51 -0.08
C LYS A 290 14.79 -11.43 1.06
N ILE A 291 15.09 -12.69 0.75
CA ILE A 291 15.51 -13.70 1.73
C ILE A 291 16.81 -14.34 1.26
N ILE A 292 17.81 -14.42 2.12
CA ILE A 292 18.98 -15.28 1.96
C ILE A 292 18.85 -16.45 2.93
N ILE A 293 19.06 -17.67 2.44
CA ILE A 293 19.11 -18.87 3.26
C ILE A 293 20.50 -19.46 3.17
N LEU A 294 21.19 -19.58 4.30
CA LEU A 294 22.51 -20.18 4.42
C LEU A 294 22.40 -21.55 5.11
N GLY A 295 22.85 -22.59 4.40
CA GLY A 295 22.90 -23.96 4.90
C GLY A 295 22.16 -24.95 4.01
N GLY A 296 22.67 -26.19 3.92
CA GLY A 296 22.07 -27.26 3.12
C GLY A 296 20.87 -27.95 3.79
N HIS A 297 20.30 -28.96 3.13
CA HIS A 297 19.18 -29.74 3.68
C HIS A 297 19.56 -30.53 4.95
N GLY A 298 20.85 -30.79 5.15
CA GLY A 298 21.38 -31.37 6.38
C GLY A 298 21.69 -30.37 7.49
N ALA A 299 21.39 -29.08 7.30
CA ALA A 299 21.71 -28.04 8.26
C ALA A 299 20.95 -28.22 9.59
N PRO A 300 21.61 -28.05 10.75
CA PRO A 300 21.00 -28.20 12.06
C PRO A 300 19.99 -27.08 12.37
N ALA A 301 19.39 -27.16 13.57
CA ALA A 301 18.49 -26.14 14.11
C ALA A 301 17.26 -25.83 13.23
N GLY A 302 16.75 -26.83 12.50
CA GLY A 302 15.52 -26.72 11.71
C GLY A 302 15.70 -26.06 10.33
N VAL A 303 16.86 -25.46 10.03
CA VAL A 303 17.13 -24.84 8.72
C VAL A 303 17.07 -25.88 7.60
N GLY A 304 17.60 -27.08 7.83
CA GLY A 304 17.60 -28.16 6.83
C GLY A 304 16.21 -28.59 6.38
N LEU A 305 15.19 -28.51 7.25
CA LEU A 305 13.80 -28.80 6.90
C LEU A 305 13.24 -27.76 5.93
N ILE A 306 13.46 -26.47 6.24
CA ILE A 306 13.04 -25.36 5.38
C ILE A 306 13.69 -25.48 4.00
N VAL A 307 14.99 -25.76 3.95
CA VAL A 307 15.74 -25.94 2.70
C VAL A 307 15.22 -27.14 1.93
N SER A 308 14.92 -28.25 2.60
CA SER A 308 14.37 -29.47 1.98
C SER A 308 13.07 -29.22 1.23
N ASP A 309 12.21 -28.34 1.75
CA ASP A 309 10.93 -27.98 1.14
C ASP A 309 11.09 -27.04 -0.07
N LEU A 310 12.20 -26.29 -0.14
CA LEU A 310 12.48 -25.34 -1.22
C LEU A 310 13.17 -25.97 -2.43
N ILE A 311 13.92 -27.04 -2.23
CA ILE A 311 14.72 -27.67 -3.29
C ILE A 311 14.09 -28.94 -3.84
N SER A 312 14.39 -29.24 -5.09
CA SER A 312 14.00 -30.50 -5.71
C SER A 312 14.70 -31.69 -5.03
N LYS A 313 14.11 -32.89 -5.16
CA LYS A 313 14.76 -34.12 -4.71
C LYS A 313 16.14 -34.30 -5.35
N THR A 314 16.29 -34.01 -6.64
CA THR A 314 17.57 -34.13 -7.35
C THR A 314 18.62 -33.16 -6.79
N THR A 315 18.25 -31.92 -6.52
CA THR A 315 19.15 -30.94 -5.87
C THR A 315 19.58 -31.43 -4.49
N ARG A 316 18.65 -32.00 -3.72
CA ARG A 316 18.91 -32.57 -2.40
C ARG A 316 19.89 -33.74 -2.47
N ASP A 317 19.64 -34.71 -3.34
CA ASP A 317 20.49 -35.89 -3.52
C ASP A 317 21.92 -35.46 -3.96
N ASN A 318 22.02 -34.42 -4.82
CA ASN A 318 23.32 -33.87 -5.22
C ASN A 318 24.09 -33.24 -4.05
N LEU A 319 23.40 -32.52 -3.15
CA LEU A 319 24.01 -31.92 -1.96
C LEU A 319 24.52 -32.95 -0.94
N GLU A 320 24.18 -34.23 -1.08
CA GLU A 320 24.73 -35.32 -0.25
C GLU A 320 26.11 -35.79 -0.74
N THR A 321 26.58 -35.30 -1.89
CA THR A 321 27.90 -35.63 -2.44
C THR A 321 28.98 -34.72 -1.85
N PRO A 322 30.11 -35.25 -1.33
CA PRO A 322 31.19 -34.44 -0.79
C PRO A 322 31.69 -33.36 -1.78
N GLY A 323 31.76 -32.11 -1.31
CA GLY A 323 32.17 -30.96 -2.11
C GLY A 323 31.08 -30.35 -3.00
N ALA A 324 29.86 -30.90 -2.98
CA ALA A 324 28.71 -30.31 -3.67
C ALA A 324 28.34 -28.96 -3.05
N LYS A 325 27.87 -28.05 -3.90
CA LYS A 325 27.39 -26.72 -3.53
C LYS A 325 26.37 -26.24 -4.56
N ILE A 326 25.46 -25.40 -4.10
CA ILE A 326 24.45 -24.76 -4.94
C ILE A 326 24.36 -23.27 -4.60
N PHE A 327 23.96 -22.54 -5.63
CA PHE A 327 23.40 -21.20 -5.56
C PHE A 327 22.13 -21.28 -6.41
N GLU A 328 20.96 -21.11 -5.79
CA GLU A 328 19.68 -21.08 -6.50
C GLU A 328 18.93 -19.80 -6.14
N GLU A 329 18.54 -19.03 -7.15
CA GLU A 329 17.54 -17.97 -7.01
C GLU A 329 16.14 -18.56 -7.22
N LYS A 330 15.21 -18.24 -6.32
CA LYS A 330 13.79 -18.55 -6.48
C LYS A 330 13.00 -17.26 -6.41
N GLU A 331 12.02 -17.16 -7.29
CA GLU A 331 11.12 -16.04 -7.35
C GLU A 331 9.71 -16.45 -6.94
N GLY A 332 9.00 -15.57 -6.24
CA GLY A 332 7.55 -15.69 -6.11
C GLY A 332 7.07 -16.88 -5.29
N VAL A 333 7.90 -17.46 -4.42
CA VAL A 333 7.55 -18.72 -3.71
C VAL A 333 6.36 -18.52 -2.77
N TRP A 334 6.32 -17.42 -2.03
CA TRP A 334 5.22 -17.10 -1.13
C TRP A 334 4.52 -15.77 -1.42
N THR A 335 5.24 -14.77 -1.93
CA THR A 335 4.68 -13.45 -2.32
C THR A 335 5.17 -13.01 -3.69
N LEU A 336 4.40 -12.18 -4.38
CA LEU A 336 4.79 -11.62 -5.69
C LEU A 336 6.07 -10.78 -5.56
N ASN A 337 6.96 -10.86 -6.55
CA ASN A 337 8.27 -10.17 -6.60
C ASN A 337 9.29 -10.58 -5.54
N GLN A 338 8.97 -11.57 -4.71
CA GLN A 338 9.92 -12.12 -3.76
C GLN A 338 11.13 -12.72 -4.45
N LYS A 339 12.32 -12.48 -3.89
CA LYS A 339 13.61 -13.08 -4.26
C LYS A 339 14.16 -13.88 -3.08
N ILE A 340 14.39 -15.18 -3.29
CA ILE A 340 15.02 -16.06 -2.32
C ILE A 340 16.33 -16.55 -2.92
N LEU A 341 17.43 -16.22 -2.24
CA LEU A 341 18.76 -16.70 -2.57
C LEU A 341 19.10 -17.86 -1.64
N LEU A 342 19.10 -19.08 -2.18
CA LEU A 342 19.50 -20.27 -1.45
C LEU A 342 20.97 -20.56 -1.70
N ILE A 343 21.77 -20.54 -0.63
CA ILE A 343 23.20 -20.79 -0.66
C ILE A 343 23.49 -21.97 0.26
N ALA A 344 23.85 -23.10 -0.33
CA ALA A 344 24.03 -24.35 0.39
C ALA A 344 25.24 -25.13 -0.13
N GLY A 345 25.94 -25.80 0.79
CA GLY A 345 26.99 -26.76 0.48
C GLY A 345 26.81 -28.06 1.26
N TYR A 346 27.53 -29.11 0.83
CA TYR A 346 27.64 -30.38 1.55
C TYR A 346 28.14 -30.17 2.99
N SER A 347 29.13 -29.29 3.13
CA SER A 347 29.69 -28.86 4.42
C SER A 347 29.57 -27.35 4.58
N LYS A 348 29.75 -26.86 5.81
CA LYS A 348 29.84 -25.42 6.12
C LYS A 348 30.91 -24.70 5.29
N ASP A 349 32.04 -25.36 5.01
CA ASP A 349 33.12 -24.82 4.20
C ASP A 349 32.71 -24.73 2.72
N ASP A 350 31.87 -25.65 2.26
CA ASP A 350 31.34 -25.63 0.89
C ASP A 350 30.22 -24.59 0.74
N THR A 351 29.40 -24.38 1.76
CA THR A 351 28.47 -23.24 1.84
C THR A 351 29.24 -21.92 1.76
N GLN A 352 30.36 -21.82 2.49
CA GLN A 352 31.21 -20.63 2.46
C GLN A 352 31.78 -20.38 1.05
N LYS A 353 32.34 -21.41 0.42
CA LYS A 353 32.82 -21.32 -0.97
C LYS A 353 31.69 -20.94 -1.93
N SER A 354 30.46 -21.39 -1.69
CA SER A 354 29.33 -21.09 -2.55
C SER A 354 29.02 -19.59 -2.57
N TRP A 355 28.88 -18.92 -1.43
CA TRP A 355 28.62 -17.47 -1.46
C TRP A 355 29.82 -16.70 -2.00
N MET A 356 31.05 -17.12 -1.70
CA MET A 356 32.26 -16.46 -2.22
C MET A 356 32.33 -16.50 -3.76
N GLN A 357 31.91 -17.60 -4.36
CA GLN A 357 31.95 -17.79 -5.82
C GLN A 357 30.83 -17.07 -6.56
N ASN A 358 29.72 -16.75 -5.87
CA ASN A 358 28.53 -16.14 -6.47
C ASN A 358 28.28 -14.72 -5.95
N GLN A 359 29.30 -14.06 -5.39
CA GLN A 359 29.16 -12.74 -4.76
C GLN A 359 28.55 -11.70 -5.70
N ASP A 360 29.03 -11.60 -6.94
CA ASP A 360 28.55 -10.61 -7.91
C ASP A 360 27.08 -10.85 -8.28
N GLU A 361 26.69 -12.12 -8.43
CA GLU A 361 25.32 -12.52 -8.74
C GLU A 361 24.38 -12.23 -7.57
N ILE A 362 24.81 -12.55 -6.34
CA ILE A 362 24.08 -12.20 -5.12
C ILE A 362 23.83 -10.69 -5.03
N LEU A 363 24.88 -9.88 -5.26
CA LEU A 363 24.75 -8.43 -5.21
C LEU A 363 23.83 -7.91 -6.32
N ALA A 364 23.91 -8.46 -7.53
CA ALA A 364 23.04 -8.09 -8.63
C ALA A 364 21.56 -8.40 -8.32
N THR A 365 21.25 -9.55 -7.70
CA THR A 365 19.86 -9.90 -7.33
C THR A 365 19.30 -9.03 -6.20
N LEU A 366 20.16 -8.54 -5.29
CA LEU A 366 19.74 -7.72 -4.13
C LEU A 366 19.76 -6.21 -4.41
N SER A 367 20.33 -5.79 -5.54
CA SER A 367 20.34 -4.40 -6.02
C SER A 367 18.98 -3.95 -6.51
#